data_AF-A0A350Q9V7-F1
#
_entry.id   AF-A0A350Q9V7-F1
#
_cell.length_a   1.000
_cell.length_b   1.000
_cell.length_c   1.000
_cell.angle_alpha   90.00
_cell.angle_beta   90.00
_cell.angle_gamma   90.00
#
_symmetry.space_group_name_H-M   'P 1'
#
loop_
_entity.id
_entity.type
_entity.pdbx_description
1 polymer ?
#
loop_
_entity_poly.entity_id
_entity_poly.type
_entity_poly.pdbx_seq_one_letter_code
_entity_poly.pdbx_strand_id
1 'polypeptide(L)'
;SMTKPIVSTALMMLFEEGYFLLDDPISKYMPEFADKEVVLEVDGGVQRVQADRPITFRHVLTHTAGVDPSRSLLSEEEQARPRRASTLEETLVGRASMPLAFHPG
;
A
#
# COMPACT_ATOMS: atom_id res chain seq x y z
N SER A 1 -11.01 12.51 -1.37
CA SER A 1 -10.17 13.48 -2.10
C SER A 1 -10.66 13.56 -3.54
N MET A 2 -10.80 14.78 -4.09
CA MET A 2 -11.36 15.03 -5.44
C MET A 2 -10.40 14.71 -6.59
N THR A 3 -9.09 14.61 -6.34
CA THR A 3 -8.10 14.21 -7.37
C THR A 3 -8.15 12.71 -7.66
N LYS A 4 -8.65 11.89 -6.72
CA LYS A 4 -8.69 10.43 -6.87
C LYS A 4 -9.53 9.98 -8.07
N PRO A 5 -10.76 10.52 -8.31
CA PRO A 5 -11.49 10.22 -9.54
C PRO A 5 -10.68 10.48 -10.81
N ILE A 6 -9.99 11.62 -10.91
CA ILE A 6 -9.19 11.98 -12.10
C ILE A 6 -8.08 10.95 -12.35
N VAL A 7 -7.29 10.62 -11.32
CA VAL A 7 -6.21 9.64 -11.42
C VAL A 7 -6.76 8.22 -11.66
N SER A 8 -7.90 7.88 -11.06
CA SER A 8 -8.56 6.58 -11.25
C SER A 8 -9.04 6.43 -12.70
N THR A 9 -9.63 7.47 -13.29
CA THR A 9 -9.99 7.47 -14.72
C THR A 9 -8.76 7.26 -15.61
N ALA A 10 -7.66 7.97 -15.33
CA ALA A 10 -6.42 7.78 -16.08
C ALA A 10 -5.87 6.34 -15.98
N LEU A 11 -5.91 5.76 -14.78
CA LEU A 11 -5.51 4.37 -14.57
C LEU A 11 -6.44 3.39 -15.30
N MET A 12 -7.75 3.67 -15.36
CA MET A 12 -8.71 2.82 -16.08
C MET A 12 -8.56 2.91 -17.60
N MET A 13 -8.13 4.04 -18.17
CA MET A 13 -7.79 4.11 -19.60
C MET A 13 -6.62 3.16 -19.92
N LEU A 14 -5.59 3.11 -19.08
CA LEU A 14 -4.48 2.17 -19.24
C LEU A 14 -4.91 0.69 -19.08
N PHE A 15 -5.92 0.43 -18.22
CA PHE A 15 -6.53 -0.89 -18.12
C PHE A 15 -7.26 -1.28 -19.42
N GLU A 16 -8.05 -0.37 -20.00
CA GLU A 16 -8.74 -0.60 -21.28
C GLU A 16 -7.76 -0.85 -22.43
N GLU A 17 -6.60 -0.18 -22.42
CA GLU A 17 -5.51 -0.38 -23.38
C GLU A 17 -4.68 -1.66 -23.12
N GLY A 18 -4.95 -2.39 -22.05
CA GLY A 18 -4.34 -3.69 -21.76
C GLY A 18 -2.95 -3.66 -21.11
N TYR A 19 -2.54 -2.54 -20.50
CA TYR A 19 -1.23 -2.42 -19.85
C TYR A 19 -1.10 -3.24 -18.55
N PHE A 20 -2.23 -3.51 -17.88
CA PHE A 20 -2.33 -4.31 -16.67
C PHE A 20 -3.76 -4.85 -16.50
N LEU A 21 -3.95 -5.83 -15.64
CA LEU A 21 -5.27 -6.27 -15.18
C LEU A 21 -5.55 -5.78 -13.75
N LEU A 22 -6.82 -5.56 -13.40
CA LEU A 22 -7.18 -5.09 -12.05
C LEU A 22 -6.70 -6.01 -10.92
N ASP A 23 -6.58 -7.30 -11.21
CA ASP A 23 -6.13 -8.32 -10.26
C ASP A 23 -4.63 -8.63 -10.37
N ASP A 24 -3.89 -7.92 -11.25
CA ASP A 24 -2.43 -7.98 -11.26
C ASP A 24 -1.88 -7.39 -9.95
N PRO A 25 -0.83 -8.02 -9.37
CA PRO A 25 -0.15 -7.45 -8.22
C PRO A 25 0.62 -6.19 -8.63
N ILE A 26 0.52 -5.12 -7.84
CA ILE A 26 1.26 -3.89 -8.11
C ILE A 26 2.78 -4.09 -8.02
N SER A 27 3.22 -5.14 -7.32
CA SER A 27 4.64 -5.50 -7.18
C SER A 27 5.30 -5.91 -8.50
N LYS A 28 4.52 -6.25 -9.53
CA LYS A 28 5.04 -6.44 -10.91
C LYS A 28 5.63 -5.15 -11.49
N TYR A 29 5.16 -4.00 -11.03
CA TYR A 29 5.57 -2.67 -11.50
C TYR A 29 6.35 -1.89 -10.44
N MET A 30 6.14 -2.21 -9.16
CA MET A 30 6.83 -1.60 -8.01
C MET A 30 7.28 -2.71 -7.03
N PRO A 31 8.42 -3.38 -7.30
CA PRO A 31 8.88 -4.56 -6.54
C PRO A 31 8.99 -4.35 -5.03
N GLU A 32 9.20 -3.11 -4.58
CA GLU A 32 9.24 -2.72 -3.17
C GLU A 32 7.91 -2.99 -2.45
N PHE A 33 6.81 -3.15 -3.21
CA PHE A 33 5.50 -3.54 -2.70
C PHE A 33 5.27 -5.04 -2.56
N ALA A 34 6.26 -5.88 -2.86
CA ALA A 34 6.22 -7.31 -2.56
C ALA A 34 6.28 -7.59 -1.03
N ASP A 35 5.87 -8.81 -0.66
CA ASP A 35 6.07 -9.42 0.67
C ASP A 35 5.73 -8.51 1.85
N LYS A 36 4.55 -7.88 1.78
CA LYS A 36 4.06 -6.99 2.83
C LYS A 36 3.73 -7.74 4.09
N GLU A 37 3.99 -7.08 5.22
CA GLU A 37 3.47 -7.47 6.52
C GLU A 37 2.25 -6.66 6.88
N VAL A 38 1.35 -7.25 7.67
CA VAL A 38 0.21 -6.62 8.31
C VAL A 38 0.52 -6.47 9.80
N VAL A 39 0.24 -5.30 10.35
CA VAL A 39 0.34 -5.05 11.79
C VAL A 39 -1.01 -5.33 12.46
N LEU A 40 -0.97 -6.15 13.50
CA LEU A 40 -2.14 -6.56 14.29
C LEU A 40 -1.95 -6.15 15.74
N GLU A 41 -3.00 -5.61 16.33
CA GLU A 41 -3.09 -5.43 17.78
C GLU A 41 -3.54 -6.75 18.41
N VAL A 42 -2.77 -7.25 19.38
CA VAL A 42 -3.01 -8.52 20.07
C VAL A 42 -2.97 -8.29 21.58
N ASP A 43 -3.51 -9.23 22.35
CA ASP A 43 -3.45 -9.17 23.82
C ASP A 43 -1.98 -9.16 24.28
N GLY A 44 -1.54 -8.01 24.79
CA GLY A 44 -0.18 -7.80 25.26
C GLY A 44 0.76 -7.09 24.28
N GLY A 45 0.30 -6.61 23.12
CA GLY A 45 1.09 -5.73 22.28
C GLY A 45 0.74 -5.74 20.79
N VAL A 46 1.78 -5.63 19.97
CA VAL A 46 1.69 -5.53 18.51
C VAL A 46 2.41 -6.71 17.87
N GLN A 47 1.74 -7.39 16.95
CA GLN A 47 2.31 -8.48 16.16
C GLN A 47 2.36 -8.09 14.68
N ARG A 48 3.36 -8.59 13.96
CA ARG A 48 3.41 -8.55 12.50
C ARG A 48 3.23 -9.94 11.91
N VAL A 49 2.44 -10.02 10.86
CA VAL A 49 2.20 -11.25 10.10
C VAL A 49 2.35 -10.96 8.63
N GLN A 50 2.76 -11.95 7.84
CA GLN A 50 2.77 -11.80 6.39
C GLN A 50 1.35 -11.55 5.85
N ALA A 51 1.23 -10.65 4.88
CA ALA A 51 -0.02 -10.45 4.16
C ALA A 51 -0.40 -11.77 3.46
N ASP A 52 -1.69 -12.09 3.44
CA ASP A 52 -2.19 -13.37 2.94
C ASP A 52 -2.27 -13.38 1.40
N ARG A 53 -2.17 -12.20 0.79
CA ARG A 53 -2.14 -11.98 -0.66
C ARG A 53 -1.43 -10.67 -1.01
N PRO A 54 -0.92 -10.55 -2.25
CA PRO A 54 -0.36 -9.29 -2.74
C PRO A 54 -1.39 -8.15 -2.85
N ILE A 55 -0.91 -6.92 -2.84
CA ILE A 55 -1.73 -5.75 -3.18
C ILE A 55 -1.96 -5.72 -4.70
N THR A 56 -3.21 -5.59 -5.13
CA THR A 56 -3.58 -5.48 -6.55
C THR A 56 -3.99 -4.04 -6.90
N PHE A 57 -4.07 -3.74 -8.21
CA PHE A 57 -4.60 -2.45 -8.67
C PHE A 57 -6.04 -2.20 -8.19
N ARG A 58 -6.87 -3.25 -8.15
CA ARG A 58 -8.22 -3.19 -7.60
C ARG A 58 -8.19 -2.69 -6.16
N HIS A 59 -7.36 -3.28 -5.30
CA HIS A 59 -7.26 -2.89 -3.88
C HIS A 59 -6.86 -1.42 -3.70
N VAL A 60 -5.98 -0.91 -4.55
CA VAL A 60 -5.58 0.51 -4.54
C VAL A 60 -6.76 1.41 -4.91
N LEU A 61 -7.47 1.08 -5.99
CA LEU A 61 -8.63 1.83 -6.47
C LEU A 61 -9.81 1.82 -5.47
N THR A 62 -10.01 0.72 -4.75
CA THR A 62 -11.12 0.54 -3.80
C THR A 62 -10.80 0.88 -2.37
N HIS A 63 -9.59 1.37 -2.07
CA HIS A 63 -9.14 1.65 -0.71
C HIS A 63 -9.12 0.43 0.23
N THR A 64 -8.88 -0.76 -0.33
CA THR A 64 -8.79 -2.02 0.42
C THR A 64 -7.37 -2.61 0.41
N ALA A 65 -6.36 -1.82 0.06
CA ALA A 65 -4.96 -2.26 0.06
C ALA A 65 -4.34 -2.39 1.46
N GLY A 66 -5.00 -1.90 2.51
CA GLY A 66 -4.46 -1.91 3.88
C GLY A 66 -3.37 -0.87 4.14
N VAL A 67 -3.15 0.12 3.28
CA VAL A 67 -2.12 1.14 3.52
C VAL A 67 -2.48 2.07 4.69
N ASP A 68 -1.47 2.72 5.28
CA ASP A 68 -1.59 3.69 6.38
C ASP A 68 -2.12 3.09 7.71
N PRO A 69 -1.37 2.16 8.35
CA PRO A 69 -1.71 1.67 9.70
C PRO A 69 -1.74 2.79 10.75
N SER A 70 -2.43 2.52 11.85
CA SER A 70 -2.45 3.42 13.01
C SER A 70 -1.04 3.70 13.51
N ARG A 71 -0.76 4.97 13.85
CA ARG A 71 0.55 5.39 14.38
C ARG A 71 0.92 4.66 15.67
N SER A 72 -0.06 4.28 16.49
CA SER A 72 0.15 3.56 17.75
C SER A 72 0.69 2.14 17.56
N LEU A 73 0.51 1.56 16.37
CA LEU A 73 0.96 0.20 16.05
C LEU A 73 2.35 0.18 15.39
N LEU A 74 2.97 1.34 15.18
CA LEU A 74 4.25 1.47 14.50
C LEU A 74 5.40 1.64 15.50
N SER A 75 6.58 1.16 15.11
CA SER A 75 7.83 1.43 15.84
C SER A 75 8.18 2.93 15.82
N GLU A 76 9.02 3.37 16.76
CA GLU A 76 9.48 4.76 16.80
C GLU A 76 10.17 5.19 15.50
N GLU A 77 10.98 4.30 14.91
CA GLU A 77 11.66 4.54 13.64
C GLU A 77 10.67 4.76 12.48
N GLU A 78 9.63 3.92 12.38
CA GLU A 78 8.59 4.05 11.36
C GLU A 78 7.73 5.30 11.55
N GLN A 79 7.49 5.70 12.79
CA GLN A 79 6.75 6.92 13.13
C GLN A 79 7.53 8.19 12.79
N ALA A 80 8.87 8.13 12.90
CA ALA A 80 9.78 9.22 12.55
C ALA A 80 9.98 9.38 11.04
N ARG A 81 9.61 8.37 10.23
CA ARG A 81 9.73 8.46 8.77
C ARG A 81 8.87 9.57 8.19
N PRO A 82 9.41 10.34 7.23
CA PRO A 82 8.66 11.40 6.60
C PRO A 82 7.50 10.84 5.77
N ARG A 83 6.34 11.51 5.83
CA ARG A 83 5.18 11.15 4.99
C ARG A 83 5.38 11.47 3.51
N ARG A 84 6.29 12.38 3.19
CA ARG A 84 6.68 12.81 1.84
C ARG A 84 8.17 13.08 1.81
N ALA A 85 8.82 12.61 0.76
CA ALA A 85 10.20 12.92 0.42
C ALA A 85 10.26 13.98 -0.69
N SER A 86 11.44 14.18 -1.29
CA SER A 86 11.64 15.19 -2.33
C SER A 86 10.90 14.82 -3.62
N THR A 87 10.81 13.52 -3.91
CA THR A 87 10.09 12.99 -5.08
C THR A 87 8.98 12.02 -4.69
N LEU A 88 8.07 11.75 -5.63
CA LEU A 88 7.03 10.73 -5.46
C LEU A 88 7.66 9.34 -5.34
N GLU A 89 8.68 9.05 -6.12
CA GLU A 89 9.39 7.77 -6.10
C GLU A 89 10.04 7.52 -4.73
N GLU A 90 10.81 8.47 -4.21
CA GLU A 90 11.40 8.39 -2.87
C GLU A 90 10.32 8.21 -1.79
N THR A 91 9.18 8.90 -1.96
CA THR A 91 8.05 8.75 -1.05
C THR A 91 7.51 7.32 -1.10
N LEU A 92 7.27 6.76 -2.29
CA LEU A 92 6.71 5.42 -2.44
C LEU A 92 7.67 4.35 -1.93
N VAL A 93 8.95 4.41 -2.27
CA VAL A 93 9.98 3.48 -1.77
C VAL A 93 10.07 3.53 -0.24
N GLY A 94 10.09 4.73 0.34
CA GLY A 94 10.11 4.90 1.79
C GLY A 94 8.83 4.38 2.47
N ARG A 95 7.67 4.59 1.86
CA ARG A 95 6.38 4.08 2.35
C ARG A 95 6.24 2.57 2.15
N ALA A 96 6.90 1.99 1.16
CA ALA A 96 6.80 0.56 0.87
C ALA A 96 7.28 -0.27 2.06
N SER A 97 8.38 0.08 2.72
CA SER A 97 8.83 -0.66 3.91
C SER A 97 7.90 -0.60 5.15
N MET A 98 6.80 0.16 5.11
CA MET A 98 5.83 0.20 6.21
C MET A 98 4.90 -1.03 6.17
N PRO A 99 4.44 -1.53 7.33
CA PRO A 99 3.42 -2.56 7.37
C PRO A 99 2.05 -2.00 6.93
N LEU A 100 1.14 -2.92 6.60
CA LEU A 100 -0.26 -2.66 6.31
C LEU A 100 -1.10 -2.70 7.60
N ALA A 101 -2.20 -1.97 7.61
CA ALA A 101 -3.21 -1.93 8.67
C ALA A 101 -4.08 -3.18 8.72
N PHE A 102 -4.28 -3.84 7.58
CA PHE A 102 -5.08 -5.05 7.43
C PHE A 102 -4.67 -5.79 6.14
N HIS A 103 -5.07 -7.05 6.02
CA HIS A 103 -4.82 -7.89 4.85
C HIS A 103 -5.49 -7.30 3.59
N PRO A 104 -4.82 -7.21 2.42
CA PRO A 104 -5.41 -6.63 1.23
C PRO A 104 -6.71 -7.34 0.77
N GLY A 105 -7.72 -6.56 0.41
CA GLY A 105 -9.07 -7.02 0.08
C GLY A 105 -9.99 -6.99 1.28
#